data_AF-A0A6V7M7R0-F1
#
_entry.id   AF-A0A6V7M7R0-F1
#
_cell.length_a   1.000
_cell.length_b   1.000
_cell.length_c   1.000
_cell.angle_alpha   90.00
_cell.angle_beta   90.00
_cell.angle_gamma   90.00
#
_symmetry.space_group_name_H-M   'P 1'
#
loop_
_entity.id
_entity.type
_entity.pdbx_description
1 polymer ?
#
loop_
_entity_poly.entity_id
_entity_poly.type
_entity_poly.pdbx_seq_one_letter_code
_entity_poly.pdbx_strand_id
1 'polypeptide(L)'
;SKKGTGTKQSTLGSLSFELDKVSEDKSEQPPMETSKREMLEHLENLTKVVQWTLEHVEGDLLLNVPKLSEIAGSETPEPSSLGQHAIEQLEEVVMSWGNHINKVIETYLNKVPEGKGPVAEYDYWHERETELSLLVEQLGTPAVKNIISILDATGSSIPSAFSFTEIELEKYHNEARDNNKFLFTVLRYFK
;
A
#
# COMPACT_ATOMS: atom_id res chain seq x y z
N SER A 1 96.98 -2.25 -37.98
CA SER A 1 96.81 -3.30 -39.00
C SER A 1 95.57 -4.11 -38.65
N LYS A 2 94.67 -4.33 -39.63
CA LYS A 2 93.35 -5.03 -39.65
C LYS A 2 92.23 -4.39 -38.78
N LYS A 3 91.23 -3.66 -39.32
CA LYS A 3 90.13 -3.92 -40.31
C LYS A 3 88.95 -4.76 -39.78
N GLY A 4 87.74 -4.18 -39.91
CA GLY A 4 86.41 -4.82 -39.88
C GLY A 4 85.41 -4.02 -39.03
N THR A 5 84.87 -2.86 -39.43
CA THR A 5 83.71 -2.56 -40.32
C THR A 5 82.47 -3.45 -40.12
N GLY A 6 81.34 -2.83 -39.74
CA GLY A 6 80.00 -3.40 -39.92
C GLY A 6 78.91 -2.74 -39.08
N THR A 7 78.29 -1.67 -39.60
CA THR A 7 77.06 -1.05 -39.06
C THR A 7 75.85 -1.51 -39.89
N LYS A 8 74.70 -1.65 -39.21
CA LYS A 8 73.29 -1.71 -39.65
C LYS A 8 72.65 -3.09 -39.82
N GLN A 9 71.66 -3.39 -38.96
CA GLN A 9 70.21 -3.48 -39.26
C GLN A 9 69.52 -4.18 -38.07
N SER A 10 68.65 -3.48 -37.34
CA SER A 10 67.19 -3.59 -37.48
C SER A 10 66.66 -4.99 -37.18
N THR A 11 66.22 -5.21 -35.94
CA THR A 11 65.06 -6.09 -35.71
C THR A 11 64.27 -5.53 -34.54
N LEU A 12 63.06 -5.09 -34.87
CA LEU A 12 62.01 -4.71 -33.94
C LEU A 12 61.67 -5.90 -33.05
N GLY A 13 61.74 -5.71 -31.75
CA GLY A 13 61.21 -6.63 -30.74
C GLY A 13 60.62 -5.80 -29.63
N SER A 14 59.38 -5.37 -29.83
CA SER A 14 58.57 -4.61 -28.87
C SER A 14 58.43 -5.41 -27.59
N LEU A 15 59.08 -4.97 -26.51
CA LEU A 15 58.78 -5.44 -25.15
C LEU A 15 57.47 -4.75 -24.72
N SER A 16 56.36 -5.33 -25.12
CA SER A 16 55.04 -5.01 -24.59
C SER A 16 55.00 -5.39 -23.12
N PHE A 17 54.55 -4.44 -22.29
CA PHE A 17 54.12 -4.69 -20.93
C PHE A 17 53.01 -5.75 -20.95
N GLU A 18 53.27 -6.95 -20.44
CA GLU A 18 52.21 -7.87 -20.02
C GLU A 18 51.58 -7.29 -18.76
N LEU A 19 50.52 -6.52 -19.00
CA LEU A 19 49.53 -6.18 -17.99
C LEU A 19 48.77 -7.47 -17.69
N ASP A 20 49.18 -8.15 -16.62
CA ASP A 20 48.45 -9.30 -16.09
C ASP A 20 47.06 -8.81 -15.68
N LYS A 21 46.09 -9.13 -16.54
CA LYS A 21 44.70 -8.73 -16.41
C LYS A 21 44.11 -9.62 -15.30
N VAL A 22 44.07 -9.10 -14.08
CA VAL A 22 43.24 -9.68 -13.02
C VAL A 22 41.82 -9.74 -13.54
N SER A 23 41.40 -10.94 -13.91
CA SER A 23 40.00 -11.28 -14.17
C SER A 23 39.25 -11.01 -12.87
N GLU A 24 38.47 -9.94 -12.87
CA GLU A 24 37.44 -9.70 -11.86
C GLU A 24 36.39 -10.82 -12.04
N ASP A 25 36.62 -11.92 -11.33
CA ASP A 25 35.69 -13.03 -11.22
C ASP A 25 34.45 -12.50 -10.48
N LYS A 26 33.35 -12.33 -11.21
CA LYS A 26 32.05 -12.03 -10.63
C LYS A 26 31.65 -13.26 -9.81
N SER A 27 32.01 -13.26 -8.53
CA SER A 27 31.65 -14.31 -7.60
C SER A 27 30.13 -14.54 -7.65
N GLU A 28 29.71 -15.69 -8.19
CA GLU A 28 28.37 -16.21 -8.00
C GLU A 28 28.19 -16.44 -6.49
N GLN A 29 27.40 -15.60 -5.83
CA GLN A 29 27.07 -15.83 -4.43
C GLN A 29 26.28 -17.14 -4.31
N PRO A 30 26.60 -18.02 -3.34
CA PRO A 30 25.91 -19.30 -3.22
C PRO A 30 24.42 -19.08 -2.95
N PRO A 31 23.52 -19.90 -3.53
CA PRO A 31 22.07 -19.73 -3.44
C PRO A 31 21.51 -19.73 -2.01
N MET A 32 22.28 -20.22 -1.04
CA MET A 32 21.93 -20.18 0.39
C MET A 32 22.10 -18.78 1.00
N GLU A 33 23.10 -18.00 0.57
CA GLU A 33 23.32 -16.64 1.07
C GLU A 33 22.34 -15.63 0.46
N THR A 34 21.91 -15.85 -0.78
CA THR A 34 20.81 -15.06 -1.39
C THR A 34 19.50 -15.30 -0.67
N SER A 35 19.14 -16.57 -0.39
CA SER A 35 17.91 -16.91 0.34
C SER A 35 17.90 -16.35 1.77
N LYS A 36 19.04 -16.37 2.46
CA LYS A 36 19.17 -15.75 3.79
C LYS A 36 18.97 -14.23 3.74
N ARG A 37 19.51 -13.56 2.72
CA ARG A 37 19.33 -12.12 2.54
C ARG A 37 17.87 -11.76 2.27
N GLU A 38 17.21 -12.50 1.39
CA GLU A 38 15.78 -12.34 1.08
C GLU A 38 14.91 -12.54 2.33
N MET A 39 15.20 -13.56 3.15
CA MET A 39 14.48 -13.76 4.41
C MET A 39 14.69 -12.62 5.41
N LEU A 40 15.91 -12.08 5.52
CA LEU A 40 16.19 -10.93 6.39
C LEU A 40 15.47 -9.68 5.91
N GLU A 41 15.43 -9.44 4.59
CA GLU A 41 14.67 -8.35 3.99
C GLU A 41 13.16 -8.48 4.28
N HIS A 42 12.60 -9.69 4.15
CA HIS A 42 11.20 -9.94 4.52
C HIS A 42 10.91 -9.66 6.01
N LEU A 43 11.82 -10.05 6.92
CA LEU A 43 11.67 -9.78 8.36
C LEU A 43 11.77 -8.29 8.69
N GLU A 44 12.68 -7.57 8.04
CA GLU A 44 12.78 -6.11 8.19
C GLU A 44 11.53 -5.41 7.68
N ASN A 45 11.02 -5.82 6.52
CA ASN A 45 9.78 -5.29 5.98
C ASN A 45 8.59 -5.60 6.89
N LEU A 46 8.48 -6.82 7.42
CA LEU A 46 7.45 -7.17 8.38
C LEU A 46 7.51 -6.30 9.64
N THR A 47 8.71 -6.04 10.17
CA THR A 47 8.88 -5.19 11.35
C THR A 47 8.41 -3.77 11.09
N LYS A 48 8.76 -3.20 9.92
CA LYS A 48 8.29 -1.87 9.50
C LYS A 48 6.77 -1.81 9.38
N VAL A 49 6.17 -2.82 8.75
CA VAL A 49 4.70 -2.90 8.59
C VAL A 49 4.03 -2.97 9.96
N VAL A 50 4.47 -3.85 10.87
CA VAL A 50 3.87 -3.98 12.20
C VAL A 50 3.95 -2.68 13.00
N GLN A 51 5.10 -2.00 12.97
CA GLN A 51 5.26 -0.73 13.68
C GLN A 51 4.37 0.37 13.08
N TRP A 52 4.35 0.48 11.76
CA TRP A 52 3.47 1.42 11.08
C TRP A 52 1.99 1.16 11.40
N THR A 53 1.57 -0.11 11.39
CA THR A 53 0.21 -0.51 11.77
C THR A 53 -0.08 -0.08 13.20
N LEU A 54 0.79 -0.36 14.17
CA LEU A 54 0.57 0.06 15.56
C LEU A 54 0.38 1.57 15.70
N GLU A 55 1.15 2.37 14.96
CA GLU A 55 1.10 3.83 15.02
C GLU A 55 -0.16 4.43 14.35
N HIS A 56 -0.72 3.77 13.34
CA HIS A 56 -1.76 4.36 12.48
C HIS A 56 -3.12 3.62 12.50
N VAL A 57 -3.24 2.49 13.21
CA VAL A 57 -4.45 1.64 13.17
C VAL A 57 -5.71 2.34 13.70
N GLU A 58 -5.63 3.07 14.82
CA GLU A 58 -6.82 3.63 15.50
C GLU A 58 -7.35 4.92 14.86
N GLY A 59 -6.55 5.60 14.02
CA GLY A 59 -6.88 6.96 13.55
C GLY A 59 -6.86 7.16 12.04
N ASP A 60 -6.07 6.38 11.30
CA ASP A 60 -5.91 6.55 9.86
C ASP A 60 -6.43 5.35 9.06
N LEU A 61 -6.53 4.17 9.66
CA LEU A 61 -6.91 2.94 8.96
C LEU A 61 -8.32 2.43 9.29
N LEU A 62 -8.71 2.41 10.57
CA LEU A 62 -9.97 1.79 11.01
C LEU A 62 -11.07 2.82 11.30
N LEU A 63 -12.32 2.46 10.97
CA LEU A 63 -13.49 3.19 11.43
C LEU A 63 -13.65 3.06 12.95
N ASN A 64 -13.82 4.20 13.64
CA ASN A 64 -14.15 4.21 15.06
C ASN A 64 -15.62 3.83 15.27
N VAL A 65 -15.87 2.58 15.64
CA VAL A 65 -17.22 2.08 15.92
C VAL A 65 -17.52 2.20 17.41
N PRO A 66 -18.42 3.10 17.83
CA PRO A 66 -18.73 3.28 19.24
C PRO A 66 -19.51 2.09 19.80
N LYS A 67 -19.42 1.89 21.12
CA LYS A 67 -20.34 0.95 21.80
C LYS A 67 -21.70 1.60 21.95
N LEU A 68 -22.71 0.98 21.34
CA LEU A 68 -24.10 1.46 21.43
C LEU A 68 -24.59 1.60 22.87
N SER A 69 -24.16 0.72 23.78
CA SER A 69 -24.53 0.80 25.20
C SER A 69 -24.05 2.08 25.90
N GLU A 70 -22.93 2.66 25.44
CA GLU A 70 -22.36 3.87 26.03
C GLU A 70 -23.12 5.12 25.54
N ILE A 71 -23.61 5.12 24.29
CA ILE A 71 -24.32 6.25 23.67
C ILE A 71 -25.84 6.17 23.93
N ALA A 72 -26.42 4.99 23.75
CA ALA A 72 -27.85 4.73 23.75
C ALA A 72 -28.35 4.00 25.01
N GLY A 73 -27.46 3.61 25.93
CA GLY A 73 -27.81 2.88 27.16
C GLY A 73 -28.16 1.40 26.98
N SER A 74 -28.17 0.90 25.74
CA SER A 74 -28.48 -0.49 25.37
C SER A 74 -27.65 -0.94 24.17
N GLU A 75 -27.32 -2.22 24.07
CA GLU A 75 -26.69 -2.83 22.88
C GLU A 75 -27.64 -2.92 21.69
N THR A 76 -28.95 -2.99 21.98
CA THR A 76 -30.02 -3.06 20.98
C THR A 76 -31.04 -1.96 21.30
N PRO A 77 -30.71 -0.69 21.01
CA PRO A 77 -31.62 0.41 21.29
C PRO A 77 -32.78 0.41 20.30
N GLU A 78 -34.00 0.62 20.81
CA GLU A 78 -35.17 0.88 19.98
C GLU A 78 -35.06 2.33 19.44
N PRO A 79 -35.10 2.56 18.12
CA PRO A 79 -34.90 3.89 17.55
C PRO A 79 -35.86 4.97 18.10
N SER A 80 -37.12 4.59 18.37
CA SER A 80 -38.14 5.46 18.95
C SER A 80 -37.89 5.85 20.41
N SER A 81 -37.02 5.13 21.10
CA SER A 81 -36.64 5.38 22.50
C SER A 81 -35.38 6.24 22.66
N LEU A 82 -34.67 6.50 21.55
CA LEU A 82 -33.46 7.31 21.57
C LEU A 82 -33.77 8.77 21.88
N GLY A 83 -33.04 9.33 22.84
CA GLY A 83 -33.05 10.77 23.10
C GLY A 83 -32.29 11.53 22.03
N GLN A 84 -32.64 12.80 21.84
CA GLN A 84 -32.00 13.71 20.87
C GLN A 84 -30.47 13.71 20.96
N HIS A 85 -29.92 13.76 22.17
CA HIS A 85 -28.46 13.74 22.39
C HIS A 85 -27.78 12.43 21.94
N ALA A 86 -28.47 11.29 22.02
CA ALA A 86 -27.93 10.03 21.52
C ALA A 86 -27.94 10.00 19.99
N ILE A 87 -29.00 10.54 19.37
CA ILE A 87 -29.10 10.68 17.91
C ILE A 87 -27.96 11.57 17.39
N GLU A 88 -27.76 12.76 17.99
CA GLU A 88 -26.69 13.69 17.61
C GLU A 88 -25.30 13.06 17.68
N GLN A 89 -25.00 12.30 18.72
CA GLN A 89 -23.72 11.58 18.82
C GLN A 89 -23.55 10.51 17.74
N LEU A 90 -24.61 9.76 17.42
CA LEU A 90 -24.56 8.77 16.35
C LEU A 90 -24.38 9.45 14.98
N GLU A 91 -25.01 10.60 14.76
CA GLU A 91 -24.83 11.42 13.56
C GLU A 91 -23.38 11.90 13.44
N GLU A 92 -22.78 12.42 14.51
CA GLU A 92 -21.37 12.81 14.55
C GLU A 92 -20.43 11.66 14.20
N VAL A 93 -20.71 10.46 14.73
CA VAL A 93 -19.96 9.25 14.42
C VAL A 93 -20.02 8.93 12.91
N VAL A 94 -21.22 8.90 12.31
CA VAL A 94 -21.37 8.60 10.88
C VAL A 94 -20.71 9.68 10.01
N MET A 95 -20.84 10.96 10.38
CA MET A 95 -20.14 12.05 9.69
C MET A 95 -18.62 11.90 9.78
N SER A 96 -18.09 11.46 10.93
CA SER A 96 -16.66 11.21 11.11
C SER A 96 -16.15 10.10 10.19
N TRP A 97 -16.93 9.02 10.01
CA TRP A 97 -16.61 7.96 9.05
C TRP A 97 -16.54 8.49 7.62
N GLY A 98 -17.52 9.32 7.23
CA GLY A 98 -17.54 9.92 5.89
C GLY A 98 -16.30 10.77 5.62
N ASN A 99 -15.94 11.62 6.58
CA ASN A 99 -14.74 12.46 6.48
C ASN A 99 -13.45 11.64 6.41
N HIS A 100 -13.35 10.57 7.20
CA HIS A 100 -12.20 9.65 7.18
C HIS A 100 -12.07 8.98 5.81
N ILE A 101 -13.15 8.39 5.30
CA ILE A 101 -13.17 7.73 3.99
C ILE A 101 -12.74 8.72 2.88
N ASN A 102 -13.29 9.93 2.87
CA ASN A 102 -12.92 10.95 1.90
C ASN A 102 -11.43 11.32 1.98
N LYS A 103 -10.87 11.49 3.19
CA LYS A 103 -9.44 11.75 3.39
C LYS A 103 -8.58 10.61 2.83
N VAL A 104 -8.97 9.35 3.05
CA VAL A 104 -8.24 8.18 2.53
C VAL A 104 -8.29 8.16 1.00
N ILE A 105 -9.48 8.37 0.41
CA ILE A 105 -9.64 8.47 -1.04
C ILE A 105 -8.75 9.57 -1.62
N GLU A 106 -8.79 10.78 -1.06
CA GLU A 106 -7.96 11.91 -1.50
C GLU A 106 -6.46 11.61 -1.38
N THR A 107 -6.05 10.92 -0.32
CA THR A 107 -4.65 10.52 -0.11
C THR A 107 -4.16 9.64 -1.26
N TYR A 108 -4.92 8.62 -1.63
CA TYR A 108 -4.54 7.72 -2.73
C TYR A 108 -4.70 8.34 -4.11
N LEU A 109 -5.66 9.26 -4.31
CA LEU A 109 -5.79 9.99 -5.58
C LEU A 109 -4.63 10.95 -5.84
N ASN A 110 -4.02 11.51 -4.80
CA ASN A 110 -2.91 12.44 -4.91
C ASN A 110 -1.53 11.75 -4.83
N LYS A 111 -1.49 10.46 -4.46
CA LYS A 111 -0.25 9.69 -4.39
C LYS A 111 0.27 9.39 -5.79
N VAL A 112 1.57 9.56 -5.98
CA VAL A 112 2.27 9.23 -7.24
C VAL A 112 3.01 7.90 -7.05
N PRO A 113 2.98 6.98 -8.03
CA PRO A 113 3.75 5.74 -7.95
C PRO A 113 5.23 5.99 -7.67
N GLU A 114 5.79 5.26 -6.70
CA GLU A 114 7.20 5.37 -6.34
C GLU A 114 8.06 4.58 -7.33
N GLY A 115 8.63 5.28 -8.30
CA GLY A 115 9.54 4.69 -9.29
C GLY A 115 9.01 4.76 -10.71
N LYS A 116 9.48 3.85 -11.57
CA LYS A 116 9.11 3.82 -12.99
C LYS A 116 8.84 2.40 -13.45
N GLY A 117 7.90 2.27 -14.37
CA GLY A 117 7.60 1.01 -15.03
C GLY A 117 6.48 0.23 -14.35
N PRO A 118 6.15 -0.96 -14.90
CA PRO A 118 4.92 -1.68 -14.55
C PRO A 118 4.88 -2.20 -13.11
N VAL A 119 6.04 -2.41 -12.48
CA VAL A 119 6.12 -2.86 -11.07
C VAL A 119 5.68 -1.74 -10.12
N ALA A 120 6.22 -0.52 -10.30
CA ALA A 120 5.85 0.63 -9.48
C ALA A 120 4.35 0.99 -9.62
N GLU A 121 3.80 0.88 -10.84
CA GLU A 121 2.37 1.05 -11.06
C GLU A 121 1.54 -0.03 -10.35
N TYR A 122 1.96 -1.30 -10.45
CA TYR A 122 1.27 -2.40 -9.76
C TYR A 122 1.26 -2.21 -8.24
N ASP A 123 2.41 -1.88 -7.65
CA ASP A 123 2.51 -1.69 -6.19
C ASP A 123 1.59 -0.55 -5.73
N TYR A 124 1.54 0.55 -6.48
CA TYR A 124 0.63 1.67 -6.20
C TYR A 124 -0.85 1.25 -6.24
N TRP A 125 -1.28 0.55 -7.31
CA TRP A 125 -2.68 0.11 -7.41
C TRP A 125 -3.02 -1.00 -6.41
N HIS A 126 -2.04 -1.84 -6.04
CA HIS A 126 -2.20 -2.91 -5.07
C HIS A 126 -2.39 -2.39 -3.65
N GLU A 127 -1.56 -1.42 -3.25
CA GLU A 127 -1.71 -0.72 -1.98
C GLU A 127 -3.08 -0.02 -1.91
N ARG A 128 -3.44 0.72 -2.97
CA ARG A 128 -4.74 1.42 -3.03
C ARG A 128 -5.93 0.45 -2.93
N GLU A 129 -5.91 -0.67 -3.63
CA GLU A 129 -6.98 -1.68 -3.52
C GLU A 129 -7.05 -2.23 -2.09
N THR A 130 -5.93 -2.61 -1.52
CA THR A 130 -5.86 -3.22 -0.17
C THR A 130 -6.53 -2.30 0.85
N GLU A 131 -6.20 -1.02 0.81
CA GLU A 131 -6.62 -0.03 1.79
C GLU A 131 -8.10 0.35 1.63
N LEU A 132 -8.56 0.52 0.38
CA LEU A 132 -9.98 0.76 0.11
C LEU A 132 -10.83 -0.49 0.39
N SER A 133 -10.31 -1.70 0.15
CA SER A 133 -11.01 -2.95 0.44
C SER A 133 -11.28 -3.12 1.93
N LEU A 134 -10.34 -2.73 2.78
CA LEU A 134 -10.51 -2.75 4.23
C LEU A 134 -11.67 -1.85 4.67
N LEU A 135 -11.76 -0.62 4.16
CA LEU A 135 -12.88 0.28 4.46
C LEU A 135 -14.22 -0.29 3.97
N VAL A 136 -14.26 -0.88 2.78
CA VAL A 136 -15.46 -1.55 2.25
C VAL A 136 -15.90 -2.70 3.17
N GLU A 137 -14.96 -3.51 3.65
CA GLU A 137 -15.25 -4.60 4.59
C GLU A 137 -15.78 -4.08 5.94
N GLN A 138 -15.19 -3.00 6.47
CA GLN A 138 -15.61 -2.38 7.72
C GLN A 138 -17.04 -1.82 7.65
N LEU A 139 -17.39 -1.13 6.56
CA LEU A 139 -18.77 -0.68 6.31
C LEU A 139 -19.74 -1.85 6.15
N GLY A 140 -19.23 -2.99 5.69
CA GLY A 140 -19.96 -4.24 5.59
C GLY A 140 -20.35 -4.87 6.93
N THR A 141 -19.70 -4.47 8.04
CA THR A 141 -19.88 -5.11 9.35
C THR A 141 -21.29 -4.89 9.92
N PRO A 142 -21.84 -5.87 10.68
CA PRO A 142 -23.15 -5.72 11.30
C PRO A 142 -23.27 -4.51 12.24
N ALA A 143 -22.18 -4.16 12.94
CA ALA A 143 -22.18 -3.04 13.87
C ALA A 143 -22.39 -1.69 13.16
N VAL A 144 -21.65 -1.45 12.06
CA VAL A 144 -21.80 -0.23 11.26
C VAL A 144 -23.18 -0.17 10.63
N LYS A 145 -23.64 -1.26 10.00
CA LYS A 145 -24.97 -1.34 9.39
C LYS A 145 -26.10 -1.11 10.39
N ASN A 146 -25.95 -1.61 11.62
CA ASN A 146 -26.93 -1.40 12.68
C ASN A 146 -27.03 0.08 13.06
N ILE A 147 -25.89 0.77 13.24
CA ILE A 147 -25.87 2.22 13.55
C ILE A 147 -26.57 3.02 12.46
N ILE A 148 -26.25 2.75 11.19
CA ILE A 148 -26.88 3.41 10.03
C ILE A 148 -28.39 3.15 10.03
N SER A 149 -28.81 1.90 10.24
CA SER A 149 -30.23 1.53 10.28
C SER A 149 -31.00 2.17 11.43
N ILE A 150 -30.37 2.32 12.60
CA ILE A 150 -30.96 2.98 13.76
C ILE A 150 -31.21 4.46 13.44
N LEU A 151 -30.20 5.16 12.90
CA LEU A 151 -30.31 6.57 12.52
C LEU A 151 -31.34 6.80 11.40
N ASP A 152 -31.43 5.89 10.43
CA ASP A 152 -32.43 5.98 9.37
C ASP A 152 -33.85 5.88 9.94
N ALA A 153 -34.05 4.97 10.91
CA ALA A 153 -35.32 4.79 11.60
C ALA A 153 -35.71 5.97 12.51
N THR A 154 -34.78 6.84 12.92
CA THR A 154 -35.09 8.09 13.63
C THR A 154 -35.48 9.23 12.69
N GLY A 155 -35.37 9.04 11.37
CA GLY A 155 -35.63 10.07 10.35
C GLY A 155 -34.48 11.04 10.14
N SER A 156 -33.25 10.68 10.56
CA SER A 156 -32.05 11.48 10.28
C SER A 156 -31.75 11.49 8.79
N SER A 157 -31.26 12.62 8.26
CA SER A 157 -30.78 12.71 6.87
C SER A 157 -29.33 12.25 6.70
N ILE A 158 -28.59 12.04 7.79
CA ILE A 158 -27.17 11.69 7.77
C ILE A 158 -26.89 10.36 7.06
N PRO A 159 -27.66 9.27 7.27
CA PRO A 159 -27.49 8.03 6.49
C PRO A 159 -27.58 8.25 4.97
N SER A 160 -28.54 9.06 4.52
CA SER A 160 -28.68 9.35 3.09
C SER A 160 -27.50 10.15 2.55
N ALA A 161 -26.99 11.12 3.30
CA ALA A 161 -25.78 11.86 2.92
C ALA A 161 -24.54 10.95 2.89
N PHE A 162 -24.41 10.06 3.87
CA PHE A 162 -23.30 9.11 3.97
C PHE A 162 -23.27 8.11 2.80
N SER A 163 -24.44 7.71 2.27
CA SER A 163 -24.51 6.80 1.11
C SER A 163 -23.76 7.30 -0.13
N PHE A 164 -23.60 8.62 -0.30
CA PHE A 164 -22.77 9.18 -1.38
C PHE A 164 -21.29 8.84 -1.22
N THR A 165 -20.79 8.89 0.02
CA THR A 165 -19.42 8.49 0.35
C THR A 165 -19.23 6.98 0.16
N GLU A 166 -20.23 6.16 0.50
CA GLU A 166 -20.17 4.70 0.25
C GLU A 166 -20.06 4.40 -1.26
N ILE A 167 -20.89 5.05 -2.08
CA ILE A 167 -20.87 4.90 -3.55
C ILE A 167 -19.50 5.33 -4.12
N GLU A 168 -18.93 6.42 -3.61
CA GLU A 168 -17.63 6.91 -4.06
C GLU A 168 -16.50 5.95 -3.67
N LEU A 169 -16.52 5.43 -2.45
CA LEU A 169 -15.59 4.40 -1.99
C LEU A 169 -15.65 3.14 -2.87
N GLU A 170 -16.86 2.62 -3.11
CA GLU A 170 -17.04 1.44 -3.98
C GLU A 170 -16.51 1.69 -5.40
N LYS A 171 -16.77 2.88 -5.95
CA LYS A 171 -16.26 3.26 -7.28
C LYS A 171 -14.73 3.17 -7.33
N TYR A 172 -14.03 3.80 -6.39
CA TYR A 172 -12.56 3.82 -6.40
C TYR A 172 -11.94 2.47 -6.04
N HIS A 173 -12.57 1.72 -5.14
CA HIS A 173 -12.17 0.35 -4.84
C HIS A 173 -12.27 -0.55 -6.09
N ASN A 174 -13.38 -0.48 -6.83
CA ASN A 174 -13.57 -1.24 -8.06
C ASN A 174 -12.55 -0.85 -9.14
N GLU A 175 -12.27 0.45 -9.30
CA GLU A 175 -11.24 0.95 -10.21
C GLU A 175 -9.85 0.37 -9.86
N ALA A 176 -9.44 0.44 -8.59
CA ALA A 176 -8.15 -0.08 -8.15
C ALA A 176 -8.05 -1.60 -8.37
N ARG A 177 -9.10 -2.35 -8.00
CA ARG A 177 -9.18 -3.79 -8.21
C ARG A 177 -9.04 -4.17 -9.69
N ASP A 178 -9.71 -3.45 -10.59
CA ASP A 178 -9.68 -3.78 -12.02
C ASP A 178 -8.33 -3.41 -12.66
N ASN A 179 -7.71 -2.30 -12.21
CA ASN A 179 -6.34 -1.94 -12.59
C ASN A 179 -5.32 -2.99 -12.11
N ASN A 180 -5.45 -3.51 -10.89
CA ASN A 180 -4.61 -4.59 -10.39
C ASN A 180 -4.71 -5.86 -11.23
N LYS A 181 -5.92 -6.28 -11.61
CA LYS A 181 -6.10 -7.45 -12.49
C LYS A 181 -5.40 -7.25 -13.84
N PHE A 182 -5.50 -6.05 -14.41
CA PHE A 182 -4.85 -5.71 -15.66
C PHE A 182 -3.32 -5.74 -15.51
N LEU A 183 -2.77 -5.01 -14.53
CA LEU A 183 -1.33 -4.93 -14.30
C LEU A 183 -0.72 -6.28 -13.93
N PHE A 184 -1.41 -7.10 -13.14
CA PHE A 184 -0.99 -8.47 -12.84
C PHE A 184 -0.88 -9.34 -14.10
N THR A 185 -1.83 -9.18 -15.03
CA THR A 185 -1.80 -9.87 -16.33
C THR A 185 -0.61 -9.40 -17.18
N VAL A 186 -0.35 -8.09 -17.19
CA VAL A 186 0.75 -7.48 -17.95
C VAL A 186 2.11 -7.86 -17.38
N LEU A 187 2.29 -7.85 -16.05
CA LEU A 187 3.53 -8.21 -15.36
C LEU A 187 4.00 -9.63 -15.68
N ARG A 188 3.07 -10.55 -15.98
CA ARG A 188 3.40 -11.91 -16.42
C ARG A 188 4.27 -11.95 -17.68
N TYR A 189 4.21 -10.91 -18.53
CA TYR A 189 4.98 -10.81 -19.77
C TYR A 189 6.28 -9.99 -19.63
N PHE A 190 6.54 -9.41 -18.45
CA PHE A 190 7.74 -8.64 -18.16
C PHE A 190 8.74 -9.36 -17.23
N LYS A 191 8.46 -10.63 -16.88
CA LYS A 191 9.41 -11.53 -16.23
C LYS A 191 10.24 -12.32 -17.24
#